data_AF-A0A2N1US56-F1
#
_entry.id   AF-A0A2N1US56-F1
#
_cell.length_a   1.000
_cell.length_b   1.000
_cell.length_c   1.000
_cell.angle_alpha   90.00
_cell.angle_beta   90.00
_cell.angle_gamma   90.00
#
_symmetry.space_group_name_H-M   'P 1'
#
loop_
_entity.id
_entity.type
_entity.pdbx_description
1 polymer ?
#
loop_
_entity_poly.entity_id
_entity_poly.type
_entity_poly.pdbx_seq_one_letter_code
_entity_poly.pdbx_strand_id
1 'polypeptide(L)'
;MINQDVFDKLLEIGGTDLARKVIDLFLEHTPGKVQSLRTGLEQQDCKAIERAAHSIKSSGANLGLEELRQLASELELAANRGEFETCASLVPQLENACVAADAALQVRQKEMGPL
;
A
#
# COMPACT_ATOMS: atom_id res chain seq x y z
N MET A 1 -4.09 -10.85 -1.93
CA MET A 1 -3.11 -11.78 -2.55
C MET A 1 -2.18 -10.99 -3.48
N ILE A 2 -0.92 -11.41 -3.65
CA ILE A 2 0.04 -10.77 -4.56
C ILE A 2 -0.22 -11.27 -5.99
N ASN A 3 -0.36 -10.35 -6.94
CA ASN A 3 -0.41 -10.66 -8.36
C ASN A 3 0.96 -11.17 -8.83
N GLN A 4 1.02 -12.42 -9.26
CA GLN A 4 2.27 -13.08 -9.63
C GLN A 4 2.88 -12.48 -10.89
N ASP A 5 2.09 -12.17 -11.93
CA ASP A 5 2.62 -11.60 -13.18
C ASP A 5 3.32 -10.25 -12.96
N VAL A 6 2.81 -9.44 -12.02
CA VAL A 6 3.46 -8.17 -11.65
C VAL A 6 4.75 -8.42 -10.89
N PHE A 7 4.72 -9.38 -9.97
CA PHE A 7 5.88 -9.72 -9.16
C PHE A 7 7.00 -10.37 -9.98
N ASP A 8 6.66 -11.22 -10.94
CA ASP A 8 7.61 -11.87 -11.84
C ASP A 8 8.30 -10.83 -12.74
N LYS A 9 7.58 -9.83 -13.23
CA LYS A 9 8.20 -8.69 -13.95
C LYS A 9 9.19 -7.93 -13.09
N LEU A 10 8.91 -7.73 -11.80
CA LEU A 10 9.85 -7.09 -10.88
C LEU A 10 11.14 -7.92 -10.74
N LEU A 11 11.02 -9.25 -10.70
CA LEU A 11 12.16 -10.18 -10.71
C LEU A 11 12.90 -10.18 -12.05
N GLU A 12 12.21 -10.13 -13.18
CA GLU A 12 12.85 -10.06 -14.51
C GLU A 12 13.67 -8.79 -14.70
N ILE A 13 13.18 -7.65 -14.19
CA ILE A 13 13.84 -6.35 -14.36
C ILE A 13 15.12 -6.22 -13.54
N GLY A 14 15.14 -6.72 -12.30
CA GLY A 14 16.25 -6.48 -11.38
C GLY A 14 16.59 -7.62 -10.42
N GLY A 15 16.05 -8.80 -10.65
CA GLY A 15 16.30 -10.00 -9.85
C GLY A 15 15.72 -9.92 -8.43
N THR A 16 16.09 -10.94 -7.66
CA THR A 16 15.69 -11.11 -6.25
C THR A 16 16.12 -9.92 -5.37
N ASP A 17 17.28 -9.32 -5.64
CA ASP A 17 17.81 -8.19 -4.86
C ASP A 17 16.94 -6.94 -4.99
N LEU A 18 16.53 -6.60 -6.21
CA LEU A 18 15.61 -5.49 -6.44
C LEU A 18 14.25 -5.78 -5.80
N ALA A 19 13.70 -6.98 -6.01
CA ALA A 19 12.42 -7.35 -5.43
C ALA A 19 12.44 -7.26 -3.90
N ARG A 20 13.49 -7.76 -3.25
CA ARG A 20 13.68 -7.64 -1.79
C ARG A 20 13.73 -6.17 -1.35
N LYS A 21 14.50 -5.34 -2.03
CA LYS A 21 14.61 -3.91 -1.71
C LYS A 21 13.27 -3.18 -1.83
N VAL A 22 12.47 -3.49 -2.85
CA VAL A 22 11.13 -2.88 -3.01
C VAL A 22 10.19 -3.35 -1.91
N ILE A 23 10.26 -4.62 -1.51
CA ILE A 23 9.52 -5.13 -0.34
C ILE A 23 9.94 -4.40 0.94
N ASP A 24 11.25 -4.28 1.19
CA ASP A 24 11.76 -3.61 2.40
C ASP A 24 11.28 -2.17 2.48
N LEU A 25 11.36 -1.42 1.37
CA LEU A 25 10.85 -0.05 1.28
C LEU A 25 9.35 0.03 1.56
N PHE A 26 8.56 -0.94 1.06
CA PHE A 26 7.14 -1.01 1.35
C PHE A 26 6.90 -1.21 2.85
N LEU A 27 7.55 -2.20 3.46
CA LEU A 27 7.38 -2.55 4.88
C LEU A 27 7.87 -1.43 5.81
N GLU A 28 8.91 -0.70 5.43
CA GLU A 28 9.45 0.43 6.22
C GLU A 28 8.52 1.65 6.19
N HIS A 29 7.97 2.00 5.02
CA HIS A 29 7.27 3.27 4.85
C HIS A 29 5.75 3.21 5.03
N THR A 30 5.11 2.06 4.77
CA THR A 30 3.65 1.92 4.84
C THR A 30 3.07 2.23 6.22
N PRO A 31 3.70 1.82 7.35
CA PRO A 31 3.20 2.17 8.69
C PRO A 31 3.07 3.69 8.91
N GLY A 32 4.03 4.49 8.42
CA GLY A 32 3.96 5.94 8.51
C GLY A 32 2.85 6.56 7.65
N LYS A 33 2.51 5.91 6.52
CA LYS A 33 1.38 6.35 5.67
C LYS A 33 0.04 6.01 6.29
N VAL A 34 -0.09 4.82 6.91
CA VAL A 34 -1.26 4.45 7.70
C VAL A 34 -1.48 5.43 8.85
N GLN A 35 -0.42 5.79 9.57
CA GLN A 35 -0.53 6.80 10.63
C GLN A 35 -0.97 8.17 10.09
N SER A 36 -0.51 8.55 8.89
CA SER A 36 -0.93 9.80 8.24
C SER A 36 -2.41 9.77 7.85
N LEU A 37 -2.96 8.62 7.45
CA LEU A 37 -4.39 8.45 7.19
C LEU A 37 -5.22 8.66 8.47
N ARG A 38 -4.80 8.04 9.58
CA ARG A 38 -5.45 8.18 10.89
C ARG A 38 -5.49 9.64 11.35
N THR A 39 -4.34 10.30 11.33
CA THR A 39 -4.26 11.72 11.68
C THR A 39 -5.07 12.60 10.73
N GLY A 40 -5.11 12.27 9.44
CA GLY A 40 -5.97 12.94 8.46
C GLY A 40 -7.47 12.80 8.80
N LEU A 41 -7.91 11.63 9.28
CA LEU A 41 -9.29 11.45 9.77
C LEU A 41 -9.57 12.31 11.01
N GLU A 42 -8.68 12.27 12.01
CA GLU A 42 -8.83 13.03 13.26
C GLU A 42 -8.93 14.53 13.01
N GLN A 43 -8.21 15.03 12.01
CA GLN A 43 -8.16 16.45 11.64
C GLN A 43 -9.15 16.84 10.53
N GLN A 44 -9.91 15.88 10.00
CA GLN A 44 -10.74 16.05 8.81
C GLN A 44 -9.97 16.63 7.60
N ASP A 45 -8.68 16.31 7.48
CA ASP A 45 -7.81 16.80 6.42
C ASP A 45 -7.82 15.83 5.22
N CYS A 46 -8.78 16.03 4.32
CA CYS A 46 -8.87 15.26 3.08
C CYS A 46 -7.60 15.35 2.21
N LYS A 47 -6.82 16.45 2.27
CA LYS A 47 -5.56 16.55 1.50
C LYS A 47 -4.44 15.71 2.11
N ALA A 48 -4.41 15.55 3.43
CA ALA A 48 -3.50 14.60 4.06
C ALA A 48 -3.88 13.16 3.69
N ILE A 49 -5.18 12.83 3.72
CA ILE A 49 -5.70 11.51 3.35
C ILE A 49 -5.35 11.18 1.90
N GLU A 50 -5.63 12.09 0.95
CA GLU A 50 -5.33 11.93 -0.47
C GLU A 50 -3.85 11.60 -0.71
N ARG A 51 -2.92 12.38 -0.13
CA ARG A 51 -1.48 12.20 -0.33
C ARG A 51 -0.97 10.86 0.22
N ALA A 52 -1.49 10.45 1.37
CA ALA A 52 -1.16 9.16 1.96
C ALA A 52 -1.71 8.00 1.11
N ALA A 53 -2.96 8.09 0.65
CA ALA A 53 -3.59 7.12 -0.24
C ALA A 53 -2.84 7.00 -1.58
N HIS A 54 -2.47 8.11 -2.21
CA HIS A 54 -1.66 8.13 -3.44
C HIS A 54 -0.32 7.38 -3.28
N SER A 55 0.35 7.59 -2.16
CA SER A 55 1.62 6.94 -1.84
C SER A 55 1.44 5.43 -1.70
N ILE A 56 0.43 5.00 -0.93
CA ILE A 56 0.11 3.58 -0.70
C ILE A 56 -0.28 2.90 -2.03
N LYS A 57 -1.08 3.55 -2.87
CA LYS A 57 -1.47 3.07 -4.19
C LYS A 57 -0.25 2.75 -5.05
N SER A 58 0.71 3.67 -5.11
CA SER A 58 1.92 3.52 -5.92
C SER A 58 2.80 2.37 -5.41
N SER A 59 2.99 2.28 -4.09
CA SER A 59 3.74 1.20 -3.47
C SER A 59 3.08 -0.16 -3.70
N GLY A 60 1.75 -0.24 -3.61
CA GLY A 60 0.98 -1.46 -3.87
C GLY A 60 1.06 -1.91 -5.32
N ALA A 61 1.01 -0.99 -6.29
CA ALA A 61 1.10 -1.29 -7.71
C ALA A 61 2.42 -1.96 -8.09
N ASN A 62 3.54 -1.50 -7.54
CA ASN A 62 4.88 -2.06 -7.83
C ASN A 62 5.05 -3.51 -7.35
N LEU A 63 4.25 -3.94 -6.38
CA LEU A 63 4.35 -5.26 -5.75
C LEU A 63 3.17 -6.18 -6.12
N GLY A 64 2.29 -5.76 -7.01
CA GLY A 64 1.11 -6.55 -7.40
C GLY A 64 0.05 -6.68 -6.29
N LEU A 65 0.00 -5.75 -5.34
CA LEU A 65 -0.96 -5.73 -4.24
C LEU A 65 -2.29 -5.12 -4.70
N GLU A 66 -3.04 -5.85 -5.53
CA GLU A 66 -4.17 -5.29 -6.27
C GLU A 66 -5.32 -4.80 -5.36
N GLU A 67 -5.65 -5.53 -4.31
CA GLU A 67 -6.66 -5.12 -3.33
C GLU A 67 -6.28 -3.81 -2.64
N LEU A 68 -5.02 -3.71 -2.19
CA LEU A 68 -4.49 -2.51 -1.56
C LEU A 68 -4.51 -1.33 -2.52
N ARG A 69 -4.09 -1.56 -3.78
CA ARG A 69 -4.09 -0.54 -4.84
C ARG A 69 -5.49 -0.04 -5.15
N GLN A 70 -6.48 -0.93 -5.22
CA GLN A 70 -7.87 -0.58 -5.50
C GLN A 70 -8.45 0.29 -4.38
N LEU A 71 -8.35 -0.16 -3.12
CA LEU A 71 -8.82 0.61 -1.97
C LEU A 71 -8.11 1.96 -1.86
N ALA A 72 -6.81 2.02 -2.12
CA ALA A 72 -6.05 3.26 -2.09
C ALA A 72 -6.50 4.23 -3.20
N SER A 73 -6.85 3.71 -4.38
CA SER A 73 -7.38 4.51 -5.48
C SER A 73 -8.78 5.06 -5.18
N GLU A 74 -9.64 4.28 -4.55
CA GLU A 74 -10.97 4.73 -4.12
C GLU A 74 -10.87 5.80 -3.05
N LEU A 75 -9.99 5.60 -2.07
CA LEU A 75 -9.76 6.56 -1.00
C LEU A 75 -9.16 7.87 -1.52
N GLU A 76 -8.17 7.80 -2.40
CA GLU A 76 -7.58 8.99 -3.05
C GLU A 76 -8.64 9.79 -3.80
N LEU A 77 -9.52 9.12 -4.56
CA LEU A 77 -10.61 9.78 -5.29
C LEU A 77 -11.63 10.43 -4.35
N ALA A 78 -12.07 9.73 -3.31
CA ALA A 78 -13.01 10.27 -2.33
C ALA A 78 -12.42 11.50 -1.61
N ALA A 79 -11.15 11.41 -1.22
CA ALA A 79 -10.43 12.49 -0.56
C ALA A 79 -10.25 13.72 -1.48
N ASN A 80 -9.93 13.48 -2.75
CA ASN A 80 -9.83 14.54 -3.77
C ASN A 80 -11.16 15.27 -3.99
N ARG A 81 -12.29 14.56 -3.87
CA ARG A 81 -13.64 15.13 -3.96
C ARG A 81 -14.14 15.78 -2.66
N GLY A 82 -13.39 15.66 -1.57
CA GLY A 82 -13.81 16.14 -0.26
C GLY A 82 -14.93 15.31 0.40
N GLU A 83 -15.13 14.07 -0.05
CA GLU A 83 -16.14 13.16 0.49
C GLU A 83 -15.65 12.53 1.79
N PHE A 84 -15.63 13.30 2.88
CA PHE A 84 -15.03 12.90 4.15
C PHE A 84 -15.65 11.63 4.74
N GLU A 85 -16.99 11.50 4.73
CA GLU A 85 -17.67 10.29 5.24
C GLU A 85 -17.26 9.03 4.46
N THR A 86 -17.10 9.14 3.15
CA THR A 86 -16.56 8.06 2.32
C THR A 86 -15.14 7.72 2.74
N CYS A 87 -14.29 8.74 2.95
CA CYS A 87 -12.92 8.53 3.45
C CYS A 87 -12.90 7.82 4.81
N ALA A 88 -13.75 8.25 5.76
CA ALA A 88 -13.86 7.67 7.09
C ALA A 88 -14.26 6.18 7.07
N SER A 89 -15.07 5.77 6.09
CA SER A 89 -15.43 4.36 5.90
C SER A 89 -14.35 3.54 5.17
N LEU A 90 -13.56 4.15 4.29
CA LEU A 90 -12.53 3.47 3.50
C LEU A 90 -11.20 3.31 4.24
N VAL A 91 -10.80 4.25 5.09
CA VAL A 91 -9.51 4.20 5.80
C VAL A 91 -9.35 2.90 6.61
N PRO A 92 -10.30 2.46 7.45
CA PRO A 92 -10.15 1.19 8.20
C PRO A 92 -9.99 -0.03 7.28
N GLN A 93 -10.63 -0.03 6.11
CA GLN A 93 -10.50 -1.10 5.13
C GLN A 93 -9.10 -1.10 4.51
N LEU A 94 -8.59 0.07 4.15
CA LEU A 94 -7.24 0.22 3.62
C LEU A 94 -6.17 -0.17 4.65
N GLU A 95 -6.37 0.16 5.92
CA GLU A 95 -5.48 -0.26 7.01
C GLU A 95 -5.41 -1.79 7.14
N ASN A 96 -6.55 -2.46 7.12
CA ASN A 96 -6.60 -3.93 7.15
C ASN A 96 -5.91 -4.53 5.92
N ALA A 97 -6.11 -3.93 4.74
CA ALA A 97 -5.42 -4.35 3.53
C ALA A 97 -3.90 -4.14 3.62
N CYS A 98 -3.41 -3.08 4.30
CA CYS A 98 -1.99 -2.89 4.56
C CYS A 98 -1.44 -4.01 5.46
N VAL A 99 -2.14 -4.37 6.54
CA VAL A 99 -1.73 -5.47 7.44
C VAL A 99 -1.67 -6.80 6.69
N ALA A 100 -2.67 -7.08 5.85
CA ALA A 100 -2.69 -8.29 5.02
C ALA A 100 -1.54 -8.28 3.98
N ALA A 101 -1.25 -7.12 3.38
CA ALA A 101 -0.13 -6.95 2.46
C ALA A 101 1.22 -7.18 3.16
N ASP A 102 1.44 -6.60 4.34
CA ASP A 102 2.66 -6.79 5.13
C ASP A 102 2.91 -8.28 5.40
N ALA A 103 1.88 -8.99 5.88
CA ALA A 103 1.98 -10.42 6.14
C ALA A 103 2.31 -11.23 4.88
N ALA A 104 1.65 -10.94 3.75
CA ALA A 104 1.90 -11.62 2.48
C ALA A 104 3.32 -11.36 1.95
N LEU A 105 3.80 -10.11 2.03
CA LEU A 105 5.14 -9.74 1.59
C LEU A 105 6.23 -10.36 2.47
N GLN A 106 6.02 -10.45 3.80
CA GLN A 106 6.95 -11.12 4.70
C GLN A 106 7.07 -12.61 4.39
N VAL A 107 5.97 -13.29 4.05
CA VAL A 107 6.01 -14.69 3.59
C VAL A 107 6.80 -14.78 2.29
N ARG A 108 6.48 -13.93 1.31
CA ARG A 108 7.16 -13.91 0.01
C ARG A 108 8.66 -13.65 0.14
N GLN A 109 9.07 -12.74 1.02
CA GLN A 109 10.47 -12.42 1.27
C GLN A 109 11.23 -13.62 1.87
N LYS A 110 10.59 -14.40 2.76
CA LYS A 110 11.18 -15.62 3.33
C LYS A 110 11.36 -16.73 2.28
N GLU A 111 10.42 -16.84 1.33
CA GLU A 111 10.49 -17.81 0.22
C GLU A 111 11.67 -17.55 -0.73
N MET A 112 12.16 -16.31 -0.81
CA MET A 112 13.32 -15.95 -1.65
C MET A 112 14.67 -16.45 -1.10
N GLY A 113 14.72 -17.06 0.09
CA GLY A 113 15.95 -17.56 0.71
C GLY A 113 16.86 -16.44 1.26
N PRO A 114 18.02 -16.76 1.85
CA PRO A 114 19.04 -15.76 2.19
C PRO A 114 19.74 -15.22 0.93
N LEU A 115 20.34 -14.03 1.06
CA LEU A 115 21.32 -13.52 0.10
C LEU A 115 22.56 -14.43 0.05
#